data_AF-A0A3S3MTT2-F1
#
_entry.id   AF-A0A3S3MTT2-F1
#
_cell.length_a   1.000
_cell.length_b   1.000
_cell.length_c   1.000
_cell.angle_alpha   90.00
_cell.angle_beta   90.00
_cell.angle_gamma   90.00
#
_symmetry.space_group_name_H-M   'P 1'
#
loop_
_entity.id
_entity.type
_entity.pdbx_description
1 polymer ?
#
loop_
_entity_poly.entity_id
_entity_poly.type
_entity_poly.pdbx_seq_one_letter_code
_entity_poly.pdbx_strand_id
1 'polypeptide(L)' 'MNERNSAAINGALMAIGALGIVDNIVFHWILRLHRAVPGQSALFIEVMLVIVSIGLLAVGIRREMRERQ' A
#
# COMPACT_ATOMS: atom_id res chain seq x y z
N MET A 1 -2.58 12.49 -19.77
CA MET A 1 -1.28 11.90 -19.38
C MET A 1 -0.78 11.05 -20.54
N ASN A 2 0.52 10.99 -20.81
CA ASN A 2 1.06 10.03 -21.78
C ASN A 2 1.15 8.63 -21.14
N GLU A 3 1.28 7.59 -21.97
CA GLU A 3 1.33 6.19 -21.53
C GLU A 3 2.41 5.93 -20.47
N ARG A 4 3.59 6.51 -20.65
CA ARG A 4 4.70 6.38 -19.71
C ARG A 4 4.35 6.92 -18.33
N ASN A 5 3.71 8.08 -18.25
CA ASN A 5 3.29 8.67 -16.98
C ASN A 5 2.19 7.82 -16.33
N SER A 6 1.28 7.26 -17.13
CA SER A 6 0.22 6.37 -16.62
C SER A 6 0.79 5.08 -16.02
N ALA A 7 1.67 4.39 -16.76
CA ALA A 7 2.36 3.19 -16.28
C ALA A 7 3.17 3.47 -15.01
N ALA A 8 3.90 4.60 -14.96
CA ALA A 8 4.65 5.01 -13.77
C ALA A 8 3.74 5.23 -12.55
N ILE A 9 2.59 5.89 -12.73
CA ILE A 9 1.64 6.13 -11.64
C ILE A 9 0.96 4.84 -11.19
N ASN A 10 0.52 3.99 -12.13
CA ASN A 10 -0.09 2.70 -11.79
C ASN A 10 0.90 1.81 -11.02
N GLY A 11 2.15 1.74 -11.51
CA GLY A 11 3.25 1.05 -10.84
C GLY A 11 3.53 1.58 -9.44
N ALA A 12 3.58 2.91 -9.26
CA ALA A 12 3.77 3.53 -7.96
C ALA A 12 2.64 3.19 -6.97
N LEU A 13 1.38 3.24 -7.42
CA LEU A 13 0.21 2.88 -6.60
C LEU A 13 0.29 1.42 -6.14
N MET A 14 0.62 0.50 -7.06
CA MET A 14 0.79 -0.92 -6.74
C MET A 14 1.96 -1.14 -5.77
N ALA A 15 3.12 -0.52 -6.02
CA ALA A 15 4.31 -0.69 -5.19
C ALA A 15 4.10 -0.14 -3.76
N ILE A 16 3.57 1.07 -3.62
CA ILE A 16 3.28 1.67 -2.30
C ILE A 16 2.23 0.85 -1.56
N GLY A 17 1.18 0.40 -2.24
CA GLY A 17 0.15 -0.45 -1.65
C GLY A 17 0.72 -1.79 -1.17
N ALA A 18 1.48 -2.50 -2.01
CA ALA A 18 2.07 -3.78 -1.65
C ALA A 18 3.08 -3.64 -0.49
N LEU A 19 3.98 -2.66 -0.56
CA LEU A 19 4.98 -2.43 0.48
C LEU A 19 4.34 -2.02 1.80
N GLY A 20 3.30 -1.18 1.79
CA GLY A 20 2.60 -0.80 3.02
C GLY A 20 1.90 -1.98 3.71
N ILE A 21 1.34 -2.92 2.93
CA ILE A 21 0.77 -4.17 3.48
C ILE A 21 1.87 -5.03 4.11
N VAL A 22 2.96 -5.25 3.38
CA VAL A 22 4.09 -6.07 3.87
C VAL A 22 4.69 -5.45 5.13
N ASP A 23 4.89 -4.14 5.16
CA ASP A 23 5.48 -3.45 6.31
C ASP A 23 4.62 -3.60 7.57
N ASN A 24 3.32 -3.32 7.49
CA ASN A 24 2.43 -3.42 8.64
C ASN A 24 2.25 -4.88 9.10
N ILE A 25 1.98 -5.81 8.18
CA ILE A 25 1.70 -7.20 8.56
C ILE A 25 2.98 -7.91 9.01
N VAL A 26 4.03 -7.85 8.19
CA VAL A 26 5.25 -8.63 8.45
C VAL A 26 6.12 -7.91 9.48
N PHE A 27 6.44 -6.64 9.28
CA PHE A 27 7.41 -5.95 10.15
C PHE A 27 6.79 -5.43 11.44
N HIS A 28 5.56 -4.92 11.45
CA HIS A 28 4.95 -4.38 12.69
C HIS A 28 4.24 -5.46 13.51
N TRP A 29 3.53 -6.40 12.89
CA TRP A 29 2.70 -7.37 13.62
C TRP A 29 3.37 -8.72 13.87
N ILE A 30 3.93 -9.34 12.82
CA ILE A 30 4.57 -10.67 12.92
C ILE A 30 5.93 -10.55 13.60
N LEU A 31 6.83 -9.77 13.01
CA LEU A 31 8.22 -9.65 13.47
C LEU A 31 8.38 -8.61 14.59
N ARG A 32 7.42 -7.69 14.73
CA ARG A 32 7.40 -6.64 15.76
C ARG A 32 8.70 -5.81 15.81
N LEU A 33 9.29 -5.54 14.65
CA LEU A 33 10.57 -4.81 14.54
C LEU A 33 10.43 -3.34 14.95
N HIS A 34 9.32 -2.72 14.58
CA HIS A 34 8.97 -1.35 14.95
C HIS A 34 7.45 -1.19 14.93
N ARG A 35 6.95 -0.04 15.42
CA ARG A 35 5.55 0.35 15.37
C ARG A 35 5.41 1.62 14.55
N ALA A 36 4.28 1.81 13.88
CA ALA A 36 4.03 3.03 13.09
C ALA A 36 4.02 4.29 13.97
N VAL A 37 3.47 4.19 15.18
CA VAL A 37 3.52 5.21 16.22
C VAL A 37 3.72 4.55 17.59
N PRO A 38 4.22 5.26 18.61
CA PRO A 38 4.27 4.73 19.96
C PRO A 38 2.89 4.64 20.62
N GLY A 39 2.74 3.69 21.56
CA GLY A 39 1.59 3.63 22.46
C GLY A 39 0.37 2.86 21.93
N GLN A 40 -0.76 3.02 22.64
CA GLN A 40 -1.95 2.19 22.46
C GLN A 40 -2.70 2.45 21.14
N SER A 41 -2.47 3.61 20.52
CA SER A 41 -3.04 3.96 19.21
C SER A 41 -2.34 3.27 18.03
N ALA A 42 -1.19 2.63 18.25
CA ALA A 42 -0.39 2.00 17.19
C ALA A 42 -1.20 0.99 16.38
N LEU A 43 -1.95 0.11 17.05
CA LEU A 43 -2.75 -0.91 16.36
C LEU A 43 -3.82 -0.28 15.47
N PHE A 44 -4.51 0.74 15.95
CA PHE A 44 -5.56 1.42 15.17
C PHE A 44 -4.96 2.07 13.91
N ILE A 45 -3.83 2.76 14.05
CA ILE A 45 -3.14 3.41 12.93
C ILE A 45 -2.63 2.39 11.92
N GLU A 46 -2.01 1.30 12.37
CA GLU A 46 -1.49 0.26 11.48
C GLU A 46 -2.60 -0.45 10.70
N VAL A 47 -3.76 -0.70 11.33
CA VAL A 47 -4.94 -1.25 10.62
C VAL A 47 -5.45 -0.27 9.56
N MET A 48 -5.51 1.03 9.87
CA MET A 48 -5.90 2.05 8.88
C MET A 48 -4.90 2.11 7.72
N LEU A 49 -3.59 2.02 8.02
CA LEU A 49 -2.54 1.97 6.99
C LEU A 49 -2.71 0.76 6.08
N VAL A 50 -2.96 -0.43 6.63
CA VAL A 50 -3.23 -1.64 5.82
C VAL A 50 -4.44 -1.43 4.90
N ILE A 51 -5.53 -0.85 5.39
CA ILE A 51 -6.73 -0.58 4.57
C ILE A 51 -6.40 0.40 3.43
N VAL A 52 -5.70 1.49 3.72
CA VAL A 52 -5.28 2.46 2.69
C VAL A 52 -4.36 1.79 1.67
N SER A 53 -3.40 0.99 2.11
CA SER A 53 -2.46 0.27 1.25
C SER A 53 -3.16 -0.75 0.34
N ILE A 54 -4.17 -1.48 0.84
CA ILE A 54 -5.03 -2.34 0.02
C ILE A 54 -5.76 -1.50 -1.03
N GLY A 55 -6.31 -0.34 -0.64
CA GLY A 55 -6.97 0.58 -1.56
C GLY A 55 -6.05 1.06 -2.69
N LEU A 56 -4.82 1.48 -2.35
CA LEU A 56 -3.82 1.91 -3.33
C LEU A 56 -3.44 0.80 -4.29
N LEU A 57 -3.19 -0.42 -3.77
CA LEU A 57 -2.87 -1.58 -4.59
C LEU A 57 -4.02 -1.92 -5.55
N ALA A 58 -5.26 -1.96 -5.04
CA ALA A 58 -6.45 -2.25 -5.84
C ALA A 58 -6.69 -1.19 -6.93
N VAL A 59 -6.50 0.10 -6.63
CA VAL A 59 -6.61 1.18 -7.62
C VAL A 59 -5.51 1.07 -8.68
N GLY A 60 -4.27 0.80 -8.27
CA GLY A 60 -3.15 0.60 -9.19
C GLY A 60 -3.41 -0.55 -10.17
N ILE A 61 -3.83 -1.71 -9.65
CA ILE A 61 -4.19 -2.88 -10.46
C ILE A 61 -5.35 -2.56 -11.41
N ARG A 62 -6.44 -1.97 -10.90
CA ARG A 62 -7.62 -1.64 -11.71
C ARG A 62 -7.29 -0.67 -12.85
N ARG A 63 -6.43 0.32 -12.60
CA ARG A 63 -5.99 1.27 -13.64
C ARG A 63 -5.15 0.59 -14.70
N GLU A 64 -4.18 -0.22 -14.27
CA GLU A 64 -3.32 -0.97 -15.18
C GLU A 64 -4.12 -1.92 -16.07
N MET A 65 -5.13 -2.59 -15.51
CA MET A 65 -6.02 -3.47 -16.28
C MET A 65 -6.84 -2.71 -17.33
N ARG A 66 -7.29 -1.48 -17.03
CA ARG A 66 -8.08 -0.66 -17.94
C ARG A 66 -7.26 -0.07 -19.09
N GLU A 67 -5.98 0.20 -18.86
CA GLU A 67 -5.08 0.73 -19.89
C GLU A 67 -4.56 -0.35 -20.85
N ARG A 68 -4.67 -1.62 -20.46
CA ARG A 68 -4.30 -2.78 -21.30
C ARG A 68 -5.47 -3.35 -22.12
N GLN A 69 -6.68 -2.81 -21.96
CA GLN A 69 -7.88 -3.15 -22.73
C GLN A 69 -8.05 -2.16 -23.88
#